data_AF-A0A0Q8D6I0-F1
#
_entry.id   AF-A0A0Q8D6I0-F1
#
_cell.length_a   1.000
_cell.length_b   1.000
_cell.length_c   1.000
_cell.angle_alpha   90.00
_cell.angle_beta   90.00
_cell.angle_gamma   90.00
#
_symmetry.space_group_name_H-M   'P 1'
#
loop_
_entity.id
_entity.type
_entity.pdbx_description
1 polymer ?
#
loop_
_entity_poly.entity_id
_entity_poly.type
_entity_poly.pdbx_seq_one_letter_code
_entity_poly.pdbx_strand_id
1 'polypeptide(L)'
;MSNASHHDGTHPDTVYHFADPVDWAHAQDTGAYRNPGLQREGFLHCATAAQLAGVIERHQRGRGALVLLHLDAVALGDALRYDLSPRSGEAYPHVYGPIPLTAVRTAEPFQAPQ
;
A
#
# COMPACT_ATOMS: atom_id res chain seq x y z
N MET A 1 15.97 7.42 -29.14
CA MET A 1 14.81 6.50 -29.20
C MET A 1 15.08 5.38 -28.22
N SER A 2 14.30 5.31 -27.13
CA SER A 2 14.16 4.19 -26.19
C SER A 2 13.03 4.62 -25.24
N ASN A 3 11.76 4.43 -25.57
CA ASN A 3 10.92 3.24 -25.77
C ASN A 3 9.93 3.21 -24.60
N ALA A 4 8.66 3.17 -24.97
CA ALA A 4 7.48 3.46 -24.19
C ALA A 4 7.38 2.63 -22.91
N SER A 5 7.06 3.29 -21.80
CA SER A 5 6.39 2.67 -20.66
C SER A 5 5.12 2.00 -21.19
N HIS A 6 5.10 0.66 -21.20
CA HIS A 6 3.85 -0.07 -21.36
C HIS A 6 3.05 0.13 -20.07
N HIS A 7 2.16 1.12 -20.06
CA HIS A 7 1.05 1.11 -19.12
C HIS A 7 0.09 0.02 -19.59
N ASP A 8 0.05 -1.10 -18.88
CA ASP A 8 -1.14 -1.94 -18.92
C ASP A 8 -2.26 -1.11 -18.31
N GLY A 9 -3.17 -0.59 -19.14
CA GLY A 9 -4.19 0.39 -18.75
C GLY A 9 -5.28 -0.12 -17.80
N THR A 10 -5.04 -1.26 -17.15
CA THR A 10 -5.94 -1.98 -16.26
C THR A 10 -5.77 -1.58 -14.79
N HIS A 11 -4.62 -1.03 -14.40
CA HIS A 11 -4.32 -0.69 -12.99
C HIS A 11 -3.72 0.72 -12.83
N PRO A 12 -4.00 1.42 -11.71
CA PRO A 12 -3.49 2.77 -11.46
C PRO A 12 -1.99 2.76 -11.16
N ASP A 13 -1.28 3.82 -11.58
CA ASP A 13 0.15 4.03 -11.31
C ASP A 13 0.47 4.27 -9.82
N THR A 14 -0.54 4.37 -8.95
CA THR A 14 -0.36 4.59 -7.50
C THR A 14 -1.33 3.74 -6.70
N VAL A 15 -0.79 3.10 -5.67
CA VAL A 15 -1.53 2.37 -4.64
C VAL A 15 -1.17 2.90 -3.25
N TYR A 16 -2.02 2.62 -2.27
CA TYR A 16 -1.96 3.26 -0.97
C TYR A 16 -1.83 2.24 0.15
N HIS A 17 -0.97 2.50 1.12
CA HIS A 17 -0.79 1.65 2.30
C HIS A 17 -0.90 2.48 3.58
N PHE A 18 -1.68 2.00 4.55
CA PHE A 18 -1.73 2.60 5.89
C PHE A 18 -0.68 1.94 6.78
N ALA A 19 0.39 2.68 7.04
CA ALA A 19 1.48 2.27 7.92
C ALA A 19 1.24 2.70 9.38
N ASP A 20 1.65 1.85 10.31
CA ASP A 20 1.85 2.24 11.70
C ASP A 20 3.02 3.25 11.80
N PRO A 21 2.91 4.34 12.58
CA PRO A 21 3.97 5.36 12.66
C PRO A 21 5.32 4.81 13.15
N VAL A 22 5.33 3.82 14.05
CA VAL A 22 6.56 3.23 14.58
C VAL A 22 7.25 2.38 13.51
N ASP A 23 6.47 1.53 12.82
CA ASP A 23 6.98 0.72 11.72
C ASP A 23 7.48 1.61 10.57
N TRP A 24 6.80 2.73 10.30
CA TRP A 24 7.24 3.71 9.30
C TRP A 24 8.54 4.42 9.70
N ALA A 25 8.70 4.82 10.97
CA ALA A 25 9.94 5.39 11.46
C ALA A 25 11.11 4.41 11.28
N HIS A 26 10.92 3.15 11.66
CA HIS A 26 11.94 2.11 11.48
C HIS A 26 12.24 1.82 9.99
N ALA A 27 11.25 1.92 9.12
CA ALA A 27 11.44 1.79 7.67
C ALA A 27 12.35 2.88 7.10
N GLN A 28 12.26 4.10 7.63
CA GLN A 28 13.13 5.22 7.23
C GLN A 28 14.60 4.96 7.55
N ASP A 29 14.89 4.25 8.64
CA ASP A 29 16.27 3.87 9.01
C ASP A 29 16.78 2.65 8.24
N THR A 30 15.90 1.71 7.89
CA THR A 30 16.26 0.41 7.31
C THR A 30 16.09 0.32 5.79
N GLY A 31 15.43 1.30 5.18
CA GLY A 31 15.22 1.39 3.72
C GLY A 31 14.04 0.55 3.18
N ALA A 32 13.31 -0.18 4.03
CA ALA A 32 12.11 -0.90 3.60
C ALA A 32 11.07 -1.01 4.72
N TYR A 33 9.80 -0.74 4.38
CA TYR A 33 8.68 -0.89 5.29
C TYR A 33 8.27 -2.36 5.43
N ARG A 34 8.08 -2.77 6.68
CA ARG A 34 7.58 -4.09 7.09
C ARG A 34 6.72 -3.88 8.33
N ASN A 35 5.74 -4.75 8.51
CA ASN A 35 5.04 -4.88 9.77
C ASN A 35 4.87 -6.38 10.10
N PRO A 36 4.41 -6.74 11.32
CA PRO A 36 4.16 -8.13 11.68
C PRO A 36 3.13 -8.85 10.78
N GLY A 37 2.24 -8.10 10.11
CA GLY A 37 1.27 -8.65 9.16
C GLY A 37 1.93 -9.34 7.98
N LEU A 38 3.03 -8.80 7.46
CA LEU A 38 3.77 -9.41 6.35
C LEU A 38 4.23 -10.84 6.67
N GLN A 39 4.69 -11.12 7.90
CA GLN A 39 5.11 -12.46 8.30
C GLN A 39 3.92 -13.41 8.54
N ARG A 40 2.78 -12.87 8.98
CA ARG A 40 1.57 -13.66 9.25
C ARG A 40 0.79 -14.03 7.99
N GLU A 41 0.72 -13.11 7.04
CA GLU A 41 -0.17 -13.19 5.87
C GLU A 41 0.60 -13.39 4.56
N GLY A 42 1.90 -13.07 4.54
CA GLY A 42 2.75 -13.17 3.35
C GLY A 42 2.69 -11.95 2.43
N PHE A 43 1.83 -10.98 2.73
CA PHE A 43 1.71 -9.73 1.95
C PHE A 43 1.26 -8.56 2.84
N LEU A 44 1.38 -7.34 2.30
CA LEU A 44 0.88 -6.10 2.89
C LEU A 44 -0.34 -5.61 2.11
N HIS A 45 -1.43 -5.31 2.83
CA HIS A 45 -2.63 -4.75 2.22
C HIS A 45 -2.41 -3.34 1.69
N CYS A 46 -2.78 -3.13 0.43
CA CYS A 46 -2.88 -1.80 -0.17
C CYS A 46 -4.31 -1.55 -0.66
N ALA A 47 -4.58 -0.31 -1.03
CA ALA A 47 -5.82 0.11 -1.67
C ALA A 47 -5.51 0.88 -2.95
N THR A 48 -6.43 0.87 -3.91
CA THR A 48 -6.47 1.90 -4.95
C THR A 48 -7.15 3.16 -4.41
N ALA A 49 -7.04 4.29 -5.14
CA ALA A 49 -7.72 5.53 -4.76
C ALA A 49 -9.25 5.35 -4.59
N ALA A 50 -9.88 4.58 -5.48
CA ALA A 50 -11.32 4.31 -5.42
C ALA A 50 -11.73 3.46 -4.19
N GLN A 51 -10.80 2.66 -3.66
CA GLN A 51 -11.04 1.78 -2.52
C GLN A 51 -10.78 2.45 -1.17
N LEU A 52 -10.03 3.56 -1.14
CA LEU A 52 -9.58 4.22 0.10
C LEU A 52 -10.71 4.52 1.07
N ALA A 53 -11.79 5.17 0.61
CA ALA A 53 -12.90 5.54 1.48
C ALA A 53 -13.52 4.30 2.17
N GLY A 54 -13.72 3.22 1.42
CA GLY A 54 -14.23 1.96 1.96
C GLY A 54 -13.26 1.28 2.93
N VAL A 55 -11.96 1.33 2.65
CA VAL A 55 -10.92 0.78 3.55
C VAL A 55 -10.84 1.57 4.84
N ILE A 56 -10.90 2.89 4.77
CA ILE A 56 -10.89 3.78 5.95
C ILE A 56 -12.06 3.43 6.87
N GLU A 57 -13.28 3.39 6.34
CA GLU A 57 -14.48 3.09 7.12
C GLU A 57 -14.48 1.67 7.72
N ARG A 58 -13.96 0.67 6.99
CA ARG A 58 -14.04 -0.73 7.46
C ARG A 58 -12.89 -1.16 8.36
N HIS A 59 -11.69 -0.61 8.15
CA HIS A 59 -10.46 -1.15 8.73
C HIS A 59 -9.65 -0.14 9.54
N GLN A 60 -9.82 1.16 9.30
CA GLN A 60 -9.00 2.17 9.95
C GLN A 60 -9.69 2.82 11.15
N ARG A 61 -11.02 2.77 11.26
CA ARG A 61 -11.79 3.34 12.39
C ARG A 61 -11.19 2.94 13.75
N GLY A 62 -11.01 3.92 14.63
CA GLY A 62 -10.49 3.73 15.98
C GLY A 62 -8.99 3.40 16.08
N ARG A 63 -8.25 3.34 14.96
CA ARG A 63 -6.81 3.03 14.98
C ARG A 63 -5.91 4.22 15.36
N GLY A 64 -6.47 5.42 15.49
CA GLY A 64 -5.72 6.62 15.87
C GLY A 64 -4.80 7.14 14.75
N ALA A 65 -3.60 7.57 15.12
CA ALA A 65 -2.63 8.15 14.19
C ALA A 65 -1.92 7.07 13.37
N LEU A 66 -1.84 7.29 12.06
CA LEU A 66 -1.23 6.43 11.06
C LEU A 66 -0.42 7.28 10.08
N VAL A 67 0.24 6.61 9.13
CA VAL A 67 0.87 7.25 7.97
C VAL A 67 0.27 6.64 6.70
N LEU A 68 -0.21 7.48 5.79
CA LEU A 68 -0.66 7.05 4.47
C LEU A 68 0.52 7.13 3.51
N LEU A 69 0.98 5.97 3.03
CA LEU A 69 2.03 5.86 2.02
C LEU A 69 1.39 5.84 0.63
N HIS A 70 1.85 6.72 -0.24
CA HIS A 70 1.50 6.72 -1.66
C HIS A 70 2.63 6.00 -2.40
N LEU A 71 2.32 4.83 -2.94
CA LEU A 71 3.31 3.92 -3.51
C LEU A 71 3.26 3.95 -5.03
N ASP A 72 4.44 4.00 -5.65
CA ASP A 72 4.60 3.83 -7.08
C ASP A 72 4.37 2.37 -7.45
N ALA A 73 3.27 2.11 -8.17
CA ALA A 73 2.91 0.75 -8.58
C ALA A 73 3.97 0.11 -9.51
N VAL A 74 4.63 0.92 -10.35
CA VAL A 74 5.66 0.44 -11.28
C VAL A 74 6.93 0.07 -10.51
N ALA A 75 7.32 0.88 -9.52
CA ALA A 75 8.50 0.59 -8.70
C ALA A 75 8.34 -0.65 -7.81
N LEU A 76 7.09 -1.04 -7.49
CA LEU A 76 6.81 -2.28 -6.76
C LEU A 76 6.97 -3.54 -7.64
N GLY A 77 6.84 -3.41 -8.96
CA GLY A 77 7.02 -4.51 -9.92
C GLY A 77 6.21 -5.76 -9.56
N ASP A 78 6.83 -6.94 -9.69
CA ASP A 78 6.19 -8.24 -9.48
C ASP A 78 5.73 -8.49 -8.04
N ALA A 79 6.19 -7.69 -7.07
CA ALA A 79 5.71 -7.79 -5.70
C ALA A 79 4.28 -7.27 -5.57
N LEU A 80 3.83 -6.36 -6.44
CA LEU A 80 2.46 -5.86 -6.46
C LEU A 80 1.56 -6.80 -7.25
N ARG A 81 0.54 -7.34 -6.58
CA ARG A 81 -0.47 -8.21 -7.19
C ARG A 81 -1.85 -7.76 -6.79
N TYR A 82 -2.82 -7.92 -7.69
CA TYR A 82 -4.22 -7.62 -7.44
C TYR A 82 -4.98 -8.92 -7.20
N ASP A 83 -5.35 -9.19 -5.94
CA ASP A 83 -6.09 -10.41 -5.59
C ASP A 83 -7.57 -10.11 -5.34
N LEU A 84 -8.44 -11.00 -5.82
CA LEU A 84 -9.89 -10.86 -5.64
C LEU A 84 -10.27 -11.01 -4.17
N SER A 85 -10.92 -10.00 -3.61
CA SER A 85 -11.56 -10.08 -2.30
C SER A 85 -12.91 -10.78 -2.43
N PRO A 86 -13.10 -11.99 -1.85
CA PRO A 86 -14.40 -12.66 -1.89
C PRO A 86 -15.48 -11.90 -1.11
N ARG A 87 -15.09 -11.00 -0.21
CA ARG A 87 -16.03 -10.20 0.60
C ARG A 87 -16.64 -9.05 -0.20
N SER A 88 -15.87 -8.42 -1.07
CA SER A 88 -16.34 -7.25 -1.84
C SER A 88 -16.54 -7.54 -3.33
N GLY A 89 -16.00 -8.65 -3.84
CA GLY A 89 -16.01 -8.96 -5.28
C GLY A 89 -15.06 -8.09 -6.11
N GLU A 90 -14.17 -7.34 -5.46
CA GLU A 90 -13.21 -6.43 -6.10
C GLU A 90 -11.79 -6.94 -5.91
N ALA A 91 -10.89 -6.63 -6.85
CA ALA A 91 -9.47 -6.93 -6.70
C ALA A 91 -8.77 -5.83 -5.89
N TYR A 92 -8.05 -6.22 -4.84
CA TYR A 92 -7.27 -5.31 -3.99
C TYR A 92 -5.77 -5.48 -4.26
N PRO A 93 -5.00 -4.39 -4.30
CA PRO A 93 -3.56 -4.48 -4.41
C PRO A 93 -2.95 -5.02 -3.11
N HIS A 94 -2.05 -5.99 -3.24
CA HIS A 94 -1.25 -6.58 -2.18
C HIS A 94 0.22 -6.54 -2.59
N VAL A 95 1.09 -6.17 -1.64
CA VAL A 95 2.54 -6.22 -1.84
C VAL A 95 3.10 -7.46 -1.17
N TYR A 96 3.57 -8.43 -1.96
CA TYR A 96 4.14 -9.70 -1.52
C TYR A 96 5.61 -9.55 -1.13
N GLY A 97 5.83 -8.81 -0.05
CA GLY A 97 7.15 -8.52 0.47
C GLY A 97 7.21 -7.19 1.19
N PRO A 98 8.41 -6.80 1.64
CA PRO A 98 8.68 -5.46 2.16
C PRO A 98 8.45 -4.41 1.07
N ILE A 99 7.93 -3.24 1.45
CA ILE A 99 7.83 -2.11 0.53
C ILE A 99 9.16 -1.34 0.58
N PRO A 100 9.96 -1.31 -0.49
CA PRO A 100 11.19 -0.52 -0.49
C PRO A 100 10.86 0.97 -0.43
N LEU A 101 11.65 1.76 0.29
CA LEU A 101 11.42 3.21 0.40
C LEU A 101 11.51 3.92 -0.95
N THR A 102 12.26 3.37 -1.90
CA THR A 102 12.32 3.86 -3.29
C THR A 102 10.99 3.77 -4.03
N ALA A 103 10.04 2.95 -3.56
CA ALA A 103 8.68 2.87 -4.10
C ALA A 103 7.72 3.84 -3.40
N VAL A 104 8.12 4.55 -2.34
CA VAL A 104 7.27 5.52 -1.65
C VAL A 104 7.42 6.89 -2.34
N ARG A 105 6.34 7.37 -2.96
CA ARG A 105 6.29 8.71 -3.59
C ARG A 105 6.08 9.81 -2.55
N THR A 106 5.12 9.62 -1.67
CA THR A 106 4.85 10.50 -0.52
C THR A 106 4.42 9.68 0.69
N ALA A 107 4.65 10.22 1.89
CA ALA A 107 4.19 9.67 3.15
C ALA A 107 3.55 10.80 3.95
N GLU A 108 2.26 10.67 4.24
CA GLU A 108 1.46 11.74 4.84
C GLU A 108 0.89 11.28 6.18
N PRO A 109 0.94 12.11 7.24
CA PRO A 109 0.22 11.82 8.48
C PRO A 109 -1.27 11.63 8.20
N PHE A 110 -1.84 10.55 8.73
CA PHE A 110 -3.26 10.24 8.59
C PHE A 110 -3.88 10.00 9.96
N GLN A 111 -4.94 10.76 10.27
CA GLN A 111 -5.72 10.51 11.48
C GLN A 111 -6.95 9.68 11.13
N ALA A 112 -7.02 8.48 11.69
CA ALA A 112 -8.17 7.63 11.46
C ALA A 112 -9.46 8.22 12.07
N PRO A 113 -10.61 8.03 11.39
CA PRO A 113 -11.89 8.36 11.98
C PRO A 113 -12.12 7.59 13.28
N GLN A 114 -12.89 8.19 14.19
CA GLN A 114 -13.40 7.53 15.39
C GLN A 114 -14.68 6.77 15.04
#